data_AF-D3DD61-F1
#
_entry.id   AF-D3DD61-F1
#
_cell.length_a   1.000
_cell.length_b   1.000
_cell.length_c   1.000
_cell.angle_alpha   90.00
_cell.angle_beta   90.00
_cell.angle_gamma   90.00
#
_symmetry.space_group_name_H-M   'P 1'
#
loop_
_entity.id
_entity.type
_entity.pdbx_description
1 polymer ?
#
loop_
_entity_poly.entity_id
_entity_poly.type
_entity_poly.pdbx_seq_one_letter_code
_entity_poly.pdbx_strand_id
1 'polypeptide(L)'
;MLDVEVPAGVDSASGRVAGSGAATWTERKRPLLVAGSFVVAILLGVVLGLAWASDEAPATVTTVTEQPDDSILSPEVPAVSWAASRVEGRPHKVTLSSAERQSVRLPLQWLAAWKVRQKTPGSTIPTMDDVTIVKDTLFYGAIEGADTAHDQFWAVAQTEIKGVPDTEAPDPHVWKRVGSAPWTLVALGPGACNSIPAELMTVLSPGICAS
;
A
#
# COMPACT_ATOMS: atom_id res chain seq x y z
N MET A 1 -9.63 -52.51 -62.95
CA MET A 1 -8.36 -52.33 -62.22
C MET A 1 -8.21 -53.57 -61.36
N LEU A 2 -7.31 -54.49 -61.78
CA LEU A 2 -6.47 -55.44 -61.02
C LEU A 2 -7.08 -56.18 -59.80
N ASP A 3 -6.79 -57.43 -59.45
CA ASP A 3 -6.09 -58.60 -60.00
C ASP A 3 -6.33 -59.73 -58.95
N VAL A 4 -5.92 -60.93 -59.32
CA VAL A 4 -6.04 -62.30 -58.83
C VAL A 4 -5.70 -62.63 -57.35
N GLU A 5 -6.54 -63.50 -56.77
CA GLU A 5 -6.33 -64.82 -56.12
C GLU A 5 -5.18 -65.10 -55.10
N VAL A 6 -5.57 -65.29 -53.82
CA VAL A 6 -5.31 -66.42 -52.86
C VAL A 6 -3.82 -66.82 -52.52
N PRO A 7 -3.54 -67.83 -51.65
CA PRO A 7 -3.11 -67.69 -50.25
C PRO A 7 -1.73 -68.32 -49.92
N ALA A 8 -1.12 -67.94 -48.79
CA ALA A 8 -0.17 -68.76 -48.03
C ALA A 8 -0.09 -68.17 -46.61
N GLY A 9 -0.38 -68.85 -45.51
CA GLY A 9 -0.08 -70.24 -45.22
C GLY A 9 1.31 -70.33 -44.60
N VAL A 10 1.47 -69.97 -43.32
CA VAL A 10 2.39 -70.67 -42.40
C VAL A 10 2.03 -70.38 -40.95
N ASP A 11 1.47 -71.40 -40.32
CA ASP A 11 1.65 -71.68 -38.89
C ASP A 11 3.03 -72.33 -38.67
N SER A 12 3.45 -72.46 -37.42
CA SER A 12 4.62 -73.23 -36.90
C SER A 12 5.92 -72.46 -36.61
N ALA A 13 6.02 -72.01 -35.37
CA ALA A 13 7.11 -72.35 -34.44
C ALA A 13 8.54 -72.53 -34.99
N SER A 14 9.37 -71.52 -34.75
CA SER A 14 10.80 -71.69 -34.45
C SER A 14 11.11 -70.65 -33.37
N GLY A 15 11.21 -71.02 -32.09
CA GLY A 15 12.19 -71.95 -31.61
C GLY A 15 13.40 -71.16 -31.09
N ARG A 16 13.30 -70.65 -29.86
CA ARG A 16 14.43 -70.56 -28.93
C ARG A 16 13.92 -70.23 -27.53
N VAL A 17 13.84 -71.27 -26.71
CA VAL A 17 13.95 -71.15 -25.26
C VAL A 17 15.29 -70.46 -24.97
N ALA A 18 15.23 -69.28 -24.37
CA ALA A 18 16.37 -68.70 -23.66
C ALA A 18 15.87 -67.73 -22.60
N GLY A 19 15.99 -68.14 -21.34
CA GLY A 19 16.24 -67.21 -20.24
C GLY A 19 15.03 -66.83 -19.39
N SER A 20 14.63 -67.73 -18.51
CA SER A 20 13.92 -67.48 -17.24
C SER A 20 14.73 -66.60 -16.27
N GLY A 21 15.18 -65.42 -16.74
CA GLY A 21 16.03 -64.50 -15.99
C GLY A 21 15.97 -63.03 -16.43
N ALA A 22 15.38 -62.72 -17.58
CA ALA A 22 15.26 -61.34 -18.07
C ALA A 22 13.96 -60.64 -17.64
N ALA A 23 12.87 -61.39 -17.41
CA ALA A 23 11.56 -60.83 -17.08
C ALA A 23 11.51 -60.21 -15.66
N THR A 24 12.26 -60.76 -14.69
CA THR A 24 12.33 -60.19 -13.34
C THR A 24 13.25 -58.98 -13.22
N TRP A 25 14.12 -58.74 -14.22
CA TRP A 25 15.09 -57.65 -14.18
C TRP A 25 14.53 -56.33 -14.75
N THR A 26 13.69 -56.42 -15.79
CA THR A 26 12.98 -55.26 -16.36
C THR A 26 11.92 -54.71 -15.41
N GLU A 27 11.27 -55.58 -14.62
CA GLU A 27 10.22 -55.18 -13.67
C GLU A 27 10.78 -54.39 -12.48
N ARG A 28 11.99 -54.73 -12.01
CA ARG A 28 12.65 -54.04 -10.89
C ARG A 28 13.36 -52.74 -11.30
N LYS A 29 13.67 -52.56 -12.59
CA LYS A 29 14.32 -51.35 -13.12
C LYS A 29 13.38 -50.35 -13.79
N ARG A 30 12.15 -50.74 -14.12
CA ARG A 30 11.10 -49.81 -14.60
C ARG A 30 10.92 -48.57 -13.70
N PRO A 31 10.78 -48.68 -12.36
CA PRO A 31 10.62 -47.49 -11.52
C PRO A 31 11.88 -46.61 -11.51
N LEU A 32 13.07 -47.21 -11.60
CA LEU A 32 14.34 -46.47 -11.69
C LEU A 32 14.50 -45.73 -13.03
N LEU A 33 14.04 -46.33 -14.13
CA LEU A 33 14.04 -45.69 -15.45
C LEU A 33 13.02 -44.55 -15.53
N VAL A 34 11.83 -44.74 -14.95
CA VAL A 34 10.81 -43.68 -14.85
C VAL A 34 11.31 -42.53 -13.97
N ALA A 35 11.85 -42.83 -12.79
CA ALA A 35 12.43 -41.83 -11.90
C ALA A 35 13.60 -41.09 -12.58
N GLY A 36 14.49 -41.82 -13.27
CA GLY A 36 15.59 -41.24 -14.03
C GLY A 36 15.12 -40.32 -15.15
N SER A 37 14.09 -40.72 -15.90
CA SER A 37 13.49 -39.89 -16.96
C SER A 37 12.83 -38.63 -16.41
N PHE A 38 12.21 -38.72 -15.22
CA PHE A 38 11.55 -37.59 -14.57
C PHE A 38 12.57 -36.58 -14.07
N VAL A 39 13.67 -37.04 -13.49
CA VAL A 39 14.79 -36.18 -13.10
C VAL A 39 15.40 -35.49 -14.31
N VAL A 40 15.62 -36.21 -15.41
CA VAL A 40 16.13 -35.63 -16.65
C VAL A 40 15.16 -34.58 -17.22
N ALA A 41 13.86 -34.84 -17.19
CA ALA A 41 12.84 -33.88 -17.63
C ALA A 41 12.80 -32.63 -16.74
N ILE A 42 12.93 -32.77 -15.42
CA ILE A 42 13.02 -31.64 -14.48
C ILE A 42 14.28 -30.82 -14.78
N LEU A 43 15.44 -31.48 -14.92
CA LEU A 43 16.69 -30.80 -15.22
C LEU A 43 16.63 -30.08 -16.57
N LEU A 44 16.05 -30.69 -17.60
CA LEU A 44 15.81 -30.04 -18.89
C LEU A 44 14.86 -28.86 -18.74
N GLY A 45 13.76 -28.99 -18.00
CA GLY A 45 12.83 -27.89 -17.72
C GLY A 45 13.50 -26.73 -16.99
N VAL A 46 14.39 -27.01 -16.04
CA VAL A 46 15.18 -26.00 -15.31
C VAL A 46 16.20 -25.34 -16.23
N VAL A 47 16.94 -26.11 -17.03
CA VAL A 47 17.96 -25.56 -17.95
C VAL A 47 17.30 -24.73 -19.05
N LEU A 48 16.20 -25.19 -19.63
CA LEU A 48 15.41 -24.46 -20.61
C LEU A 48 14.75 -23.23 -19.98
N GLY A 49 14.21 -23.38 -18.77
CA GLY A 49 13.67 -22.28 -17.98
C GLY A 49 14.72 -21.23 -17.63
N LEU A 50 15.98 -21.61 -17.37
CA LEU A 50 17.09 -20.70 -17.11
C LEU A 50 17.67 -20.09 -18.39
N ALA A 51 17.67 -20.82 -19.52
CA ALA A 51 18.17 -20.33 -20.79
C ALA A 51 17.19 -19.36 -21.47
N TRP A 52 15.90 -19.47 -21.19
CA TRP A 52 14.85 -18.56 -21.67
C TRP A 52 14.24 -17.68 -20.58
N ALA A 53 14.71 -17.79 -19.33
CA ALA A 53 14.50 -16.74 -18.36
C ALA A 53 15.28 -15.53 -18.87
N SER A 54 14.55 -14.57 -19.43
CA SER A 54 15.11 -13.27 -19.78
C SER A 54 15.91 -12.74 -18.60
N ASP A 55 17.15 -12.32 -18.85
CA ASP A 55 18.01 -11.60 -17.89
C ASP A 55 17.42 -10.23 -17.46
N GLU A 56 16.24 -9.87 -17.96
CA GLU A 56 15.41 -8.84 -17.35
C GLU A 56 14.94 -9.37 -16.00
N ALA A 57 15.74 -9.06 -14.97
CA ALA A 57 15.27 -8.90 -13.61
C ALA A 57 13.85 -8.35 -13.67
N PRO A 58 12.85 -8.99 -13.03
CA PRO A 58 11.49 -8.48 -13.05
C PRO A 58 11.60 -7.03 -12.66
N ALA A 59 11.24 -6.13 -13.58
CA ALA A 59 11.27 -4.70 -13.31
C ALA A 59 10.57 -4.56 -11.98
N THR A 60 11.31 -4.12 -10.96
CA THR A 60 10.73 -3.82 -9.66
C THR A 60 9.60 -2.87 -10.01
N VAL A 61 8.36 -3.35 -10.02
CA VAL A 61 7.20 -2.49 -10.18
C VAL A 61 7.19 -1.74 -8.87
N THR A 62 7.96 -0.67 -8.87
CA THR A 62 7.92 0.36 -7.87
C THR A 62 6.58 0.99 -8.17
N THR A 63 5.51 0.44 -7.58
CA THR A 63 4.25 1.15 -7.47
C THR A 63 4.57 2.35 -6.62
N VAL A 64 5.08 3.40 -7.27
CA VAL A 64 5.21 4.72 -6.67
C VAL A 64 3.78 5.10 -6.37
N THR A 65 3.38 4.92 -5.11
CA THR A 65 2.19 5.59 -4.62
C THR A 65 2.53 7.06 -4.78
N GLU A 66 1.92 7.72 -5.76
CA GLU A 66 2.18 9.11 -6.11
C GLU A 66 2.26 9.94 -4.82
N GLN A 67 3.48 10.34 -4.47
CA GLN A 67 3.75 11.22 -3.35
C GLN A 67 3.38 12.62 -3.84
N PRO A 68 2.66 13.43 -3.05
CA PRO A 68 2.20 14.71 -3.53
C PRO A 68 3.40 15.63 -3.70
N ASP A 69 3.25 16.62 -4.56
CA ASP A 69 4.18 17.75 -4.59
C ASP A 69 4.23 18.38 -3.20
N ASP A 70 5.45 18.60 -2.69
CA ASP A 70 5.70 19.20 -1.37
C ASP A 70 4.97 20.56 -1.19
N SER A 71 4.67 21.24 -2.31
CA SER A 71 3.92 22.50 -2.36
C SER A 71 2.47 22.36 -1.91
N ILE A 72 1.81 21.22 -2.18
CA ILE A 72 0.44 20.96 -1.71
C ILE A 72 0.46 20.71 -0.21
N LEU A 73 1.43 19.94 0.28
CA LEU A 73 1.56 19.60 1.70
C LEU A 73 2.04 20.75 2.57
N SER A 74 2.68 21.76 1.98
CA SER A 74 3.32 22.86 2.71
C SER A 74 2.73 24.22 2.31
N PRO A 75 1.41 24.45 2.52
CA PRO A 75 0.84 25.76 2.25
C PRO A 75 1.46 26.80 3.19
N GLU A 76 1.40 28.05 2.77
CA GLU A 76 1.91 29.19 3.55
C GLU A 76 1.42 29.16 5.01
N VAL A 77 2.30 29.60 5.92
CA VAL A 77 1.98 29.62 7.34
C VAL A 77 1.04 30.80 7.62
N PRO A 78 -0.13 30.59 8.26
CA PRO A 78 -1.02 31.66 8.68
C PRO A 78 -0.27 32.71 9.49
N ALA A 79 -0.69 33.97 9.36
CA ALA A 79 -0.16 35.03 10.20
C ALA A 79 -0.60 34.78 11.66
N VAL A 80 0.36 34.75 12.58
CA VAL A 80 0.11 34.47 14.00
C VAL A 80 0.34 35.71 14.85
N SER A 81 -0.57 35.94 15.81
CA SER A 81 -0.52 37.16 16.64
C SER A 81 0.66 37.20 17.62
N TRP A 82 1.23 36.04 17.97
CA TRP A 82 2.37 35.92 18.90
C TRP A 82 3.72 36.12 18.22
N ALA A 83 3.79 36.32 16.90
CA ALA A 83 5.06 36.41 16.17
C ALA A 83 6.01 37.49 16.73
N ALA A 84 5.47 38.57 17.29
CA ALA A 84 6.23 39.68 17.87
C ALA A 84 6.51 39.54 19.38
N SER A 85 5.83 38.62 20.08
CA SER A 85 5.99 38.41 21.52
C SER A 85 5.70 36.95 21.86
N ARG A 86 6.78 36.16 21.80
CA ARG A 86 6.72 34.70 21.93
C ARG A 86 6.90 34.24 23.37
N VAL A 87 6.15 33.22 23.75
CA VAL A 87 6.35 32.41 24.95
C VAL A 87 6.29 30.95 24.54
N GLU A 88 7.47 30.35 24.40
CA GLU A 88 7.62 28.96 23.97
C GLU A 88 6.75 28.00 24.79
N GLY A 89 6.07 27.09 24.09
CA GLY A 89 5.15 26.11 24.68
C GLY A 89 3.75 26.64 24.96
N ARG A 90 3.45 27.93 24.73
CA ARG A 90 2.11 28.47 24.95
C ARG A 90 1.13 27.95 23.88
N PRO A 91 -0.03 27.38 24.27
CA PRO A 91 -1.01 26.90 23.32
C PRO A 91 -1.98 28.00 22.86
N HIS A 92 -2.42 27.93 21.61
CA HIS A 92 -3.39 28.83 21.00
C HIS A 92 -4.44 28.06 20.21
N LYS A 93 -5.69 28.50 20.35
CA LYS A 93 -6.72 28.21 19.35
C LYS A 93 -6.57 29.23 18.23
N VAL A 94 -6.41 28.75 17.00
CA VAL A 94 -6.14 29.61 15.85
C VAL A 94 -7.38 29.68 14.97
N THR A 95 -7.86 30.90 14.73
CA THR A 95 -8.99 31.15 13.83
C THR A 95 -8.46 31.49 12.45
N LEU A 96 -8.67 30.58 11.49
CA LEU A 96 -8.28 30.79 10.09
C LEU A 96 -9.35 31.60 9.34
N SER A 97 -8.89 32.52 8.48
CA SER A 97 -9.72 33.15 7.46
C SER A 97 -10.25 32.11 6.46
N SER A 98 -11.24 32.48 5.64
CA SER A 98 -11.78 31.58 4.62
C SER A 98 -10.72 31.10 3.62
N ALA A 99 -9.80 31.99 3.23
CA ALA A 99 -8.71 31.66 2.30
C ALA A 99 -7.71 30.69 2.94
N GLU A 100 -7.22 31.00 4.14
CA GLU A 100 -6.28 30.12 4.87
C GLU A 100 -6.90 28.76 5.17
N ARG A 101 -8.19 28.73 5.54
CA ARG A 101 -8.92 27.49 5.77
C ARG A 101 -8.96 26.63 4.52
N GLN A 102 -9.17 27.22 3.35
CA GLN A 102 -9.14 26.48 2.09
C GLN A 102 -7.74 25.96 1.78
N SER A 103 -6.70 26.77 1.96
CA SER A 103 -5.30 26.37 1.75
C SER A 103 -4.88 25.23 2.69
N VAL A 104 -5.35 25.21 3.93
CA VAL A 104 -5.08 24.13 4.89
C VAL A 104 -5.92 22.89 4.58
N ARG A 105 -7.13 22.99 4.03
CA ARG A 105 -7.96 21.81 3.73
C ARG A 105 -7.34 20.89 2.67
N LEU A 106 -6.74 21.46 1.63
CA LEU A 106 -6.15 20.70 0.52
C LEU A 106 -5.14 19.64 0.99
N PRO A 107 -4.09 19.96 1.77
CA PRO A 107 -3.17 18.95 2.26
C PRO A 107 -3.83 17.93 3.19
N LEU A 108 -4.78 18.34 4.03
CA LEU A 108 -5.45 17.43 4.96
C LEU A 108 -6.31 16.39 4.23
N GLN A 109 -7.07 16.84 3.21
CA GLN A 109 -7.87 15.97 2.33
C GLN A 109 -6.98 15.00 1.57
N TRP A 110 -5.87 15.50 1.02
CA TRP A 110 -4.91 14.65 0.32
C TRP A 110 -4.33 13.57 1.23
N LEU A 111 -3.92 13.94 2.46
CA LEU A 111 -3.35 13.01 3.43
C LEU A 111 -4.34 11.94 3.89
N ALA A 112 -5.62 12.30 4.06
CA ALA A 112 -6.69 11.34 4.36
C ALA A 112 -6.86 10.33 3.22
N ALA A 113 -6.95 10.81 1.98
CA ALA A 113 -7.05 9.95 0.80
C ALA A 113 -5.83 9.01 0.67
N TRP A 114 -4.63 9.56 0.81
CA TRP A 114 -3.38 8.81 0.74
C TRP A 114 -3.26 7.73 1.82
N LYS A 115 -3.78 8.00 3.02
CA LYS A 115 -3.78 7.00 4.10
C LYS A 115 -4.64 5.79 3.76
N VAL A 116 -5.75 5.98 3.07
CA VAL A 116 -6.59 4.89 2.56
C VAL A 116 -5.87 4.13 1.46
N ARG A 117 -5.28 4.82 0.48
CA ARG A 117 -4.54 4.20 -0.63
C ARG A 117 -3.43 3.27 -0.15
N GLN A 118 -2.73 3.62 0.92
CA GLN A 118 -1.67 2.77 1.48
C GLN A 118 -2.14 1.38 1.93
N LYS A 119 -3.45 1.18 2.16
CA LYS A 119 -4.01 -0.13 2.49
C LYS A 119 -4.07 -1.06 1.27
N THR A 120 -4.09 -0.50 0.06
CA THR A 120 -4.21 -1.23 -1.19
C THR A 120 -3.08 -0.82 -2.14
N PRO A 121 -1.98 -1.60 -2.20
CA PRO A 121 -0.84 -1.28 -3.06
C PRO A 121 -1.24 -1.01 -4.50
N GLY A 122 -0.79 0.12 -5.06
CA GLY A 122 -1.11 0.54 -6.42
C GLY A 122 -2.46 1.24 -6.58
N SER A 123 -3.25 1.43 -5.51
CA SER A 123 -4.49 2.20 -5.60
C SER A 123 -4.24 3.69 -5.78
N THR A 124 -4.95 4.29 -6.74
CA THR A 124 -4.99 5.74 -6.99
C THR A 124 -6.26 6.40 -6.43
N ILE A 125 -7.19 5.60 -5.89
CA ILE A 125 -8.48 6.03 -5.34
C ILE A 125 -8.52 5.64 -3.86
N PRO A 126 -9.11 6.47 -2.96
CA PRO A 126 -9.76 7.76 -3.19
C PRO A 126 -8.79 8.87 -3.61
N THR A 127 -9.29 9.92 -4.26
CA THR A 127 -8.56 11.17 -4.53
C THR A 127 -8.87 12.23 -3.49
N MET A 128 -8.14 13.35 -3.51
CA MET A 128 -8.42 14.48 -2.62
C MET A 128 -9.87 14.99 -2.80
N ASP A 129 -10.39 14.96 -4.03
CA ASP A 129 -11.76 15.39 -4.35
C ASP A 129 -12.83 14.44 -3.79
N ASP A 130 -12.44 13.20 -3.46
CA ASP A 130 -13.31 12.22 -2.81
C ASP A 130 -13.39 12.42 -1.29
N VAL A 131 -12.56 13.30 -0.71
CA VAL A 131 -12.51 13.57 0.74
C VAL A 131 -13.23 14.87 1.07
N THR A 132 -14.23 14.79 1.94
CA THR A 132 -14.92 15.97 2.51
C THR A 132 -14.55 16.09 3.99
N ILE A 133 -13.96 17.22 4.37
CA ILE A 133 -13.84 17.57 5.79
C ILE A 133 -15.21 18.10 6.26
N VAL A 134 -15.83 17.40 7.20
CA VAL A 134 -17.19 17.68 7.65
C VAL A 134 -17.28 19.10 8.20
N LYS A 135 -18.34 19.81 7.80
CA LYS A 135 -18.54 21.21 8.19
C LYS A 135 -18.56 21.35 9.72
N ASP A 136 -17.92 22.42 10.21
CA ASP A 136 -17.87 22.77 11.63
C ASP A 136 -17.17 21.74 12.54
N THR A 137 -16.46 20.75 11.95
CA THR A 137 -15.63 19.79 12.68
C THR A 137 -14.13 20.08 12.61
N LEU A 138 -13.70 20.99 11.72
CA LEU A 138 -12.29 21.35 11.59
C LEU A 138 -11.87 22.32 12.70
N PHE A 139 -11.10 21.83 13.66
CA PHE A 139 -10.45 22.63 14.70
C PHE A 139 -8.97 22.81 14.36
N TYR A 140 -8.47 24.03 14.55
CA TYR A 140 -7.10 24.40 14.27
C TYR A 140 -6.46 25.06 15.49
N GLY A 141 -5.26 24.59 15.84
CA GLY A 141 -4.54 25.04 17.01
C GLY A 141 -3.04 25.14 16.75
N ALA A 142 -2.34 25.84 17.61
CA ALA A 142 -0.90 25.98 17.54
C ALA A 142 -0.27 25.99 18.93
N ILE A 143 1.00 25.60 18.99
CA ILE A 143 1.87 25.78 20.16
C ILE A 143 3.03 26.66 19.71
N GLU A 144 3.25 27.74 20.43
CA GLU A 144 4.34 28.67 20.16
C GLU A 144 5.69 27.96 20.26
N GLY A 145 6.48 28.06 19.19
CA GLY A 145 7.89 27.67 19.21
C GLY A 145 8.80 28.85 19.58
N ALA A 146 10.08 28.53 19.80
CA ALA A 146 11.13 29.54 20.00
C ALA A 146 11.20 30.55 18.84
N ASP A 147 10.85 30.13 17.63
CA ASP A 147 10.71 30.95 16.42
C ASP A 147 9.62 30.38 15.50
N THR A 148 9.44 31.00 14.32
CA THR A 148 8.44 30.57 13.32
C THR A 148 8.70 29.18 12.74
N ALA A 149 9.95 28.72 12.70
CA ALA A 149 10.30 27.40 12.20
C ALA A 149 9.93 26.30 13.20
N HIS A 150 9.81 26.65 14.49
CA HIS A 150 9.48 25.72 15.57
C HIS A 150 8.02 25.79 16.03
N ASP A 151 7.22 26.72 15.50
CA ASP A 151 5.77 26.78 15.76
C ASP A 151 5.11 25.45 15.36
N GLN A 152 4.40 24.78 16.27
CA GLN A 152 3.72 23.54 15.97
C GLN A 152 2.26 23.81 15.66
N PHE A 153 1.79 23.45 14.48
CA PHE A 153 0.39 23.59 14.09
C PHE A 153 -0.30 22.24 14.06
N TRP A 154 -1.53 22.22 14.54
CA TRP A 154 -2.35 21.03 14.68
C TRP A 154 -3.72 21.26 14.09
N ALA A 155 -4.23 20.26 13.39
CA ALA A 155 -5.59 20.22 12.89
C ALA A 155 -6.24 18.92 13.34
N VAL A 156 -7.54 18.98 13.66
CA VAL A 156 -8.36 17.79 13.92
C VAL A 156 -9.73 18.00 13.30
N ALA A 157 -10.24 16.96 12.64
CA ALA A 157 -11.54 17.01 11.98
C ALA A 157 -12.16 15.63 11.80
N GLN A 158 -13.44 15.61 11.48
CA GLN A 158 -14.10 14.45 10.88
C GLN A 158 -13.99 14.52 9.37
N THR A 159 -13.83 13.37 8.73
CA THR A 159 -13.73 13.27 7.27
C THR A 159 -14.65 12.21 6.72
N GLU A 160 -15.40 12.57 5.69
CA GLU A 160 -16.16 11.62 4.87
C GLU A 160 -15.37 11.34 3.60
N ILE A 161 -15.12 10.07 3.30
CA ILE A 161 -14.38 9.65 2.11
C ILE A 161 -15.30 8.82 1.22
N LYS A 162 -15.56 9.32 0.01
CA LYS A 162 -16.51 8.70 -0.91
C LYS A 162 -16.12 7.25 -1.23
N GLY A 163 -17.05 6.32 -0.97
CA GLY A 163 -16.87 4.90 -1.27
C GLY A 163 -15.92 4.16 -0.33
N VAL A 164 -15.47 4.80 0.76
CA VAL A 164 -14.61 4.19 1.77
C VAL A 164 -15.40 4.06 3.07
N PRO A 165 -15.47 2.86 3.67
CA PRO A 165 -16.18 2.68 4.94
C PRO A 165 -15.39 3.28 6.12
N ASP A 166 -16.08 3.69 7.17
CA ASP A 166 -15.48 4.27 8.39
C ASP A 166 -14.44 3.33 9.03
N THR A 167 -14.59 2.02 8.89
CA THR A 167 -13.58 1.05 9.37
C THR A 167 -12.22 1.19 8.67
N GLU A 168 -12.22 1.73 7.45
CA GLU A 168 -11.01 1.98 6.68
C GLU A 168 -10.44 3.38 6.89
N ALA A 169 -11.23 4.36 7.29
CA ALA A 169 -10.77 5.70 7.65
C ALA A 169 -11.51 6.22 8.88
N PRO A 170 -11.28 5.64 10.07
CA PRO A 170 -12.07 6.02 11.23
C PRO A 170 -11.71 7.42 11.72
N ASP A 171 -12.72 8.11 12.21
CA ASP A 171 -12.61 9.46 12.76
C ASP A 171 -12.30 9.47 14.27
N PRO A 172 -11.78 10.59 14.79
CA PRO A 172 -11.35 11.80 14.06
C PRO A 172 -9.96 11.63 13.44
N HIS A 173 -9.66 12.42 12.41
CA HIS A 173 -8.33 12.54 11.83
C HIS A 173 -7.56 13.68 12.49
N VAL A 174 -6.29 13.44 12.83
CA VAL A 174 -5.39 14.42 13.48
C VAL A 174 -4.15 14.62 12.62
N TRP A 175 -3.85 15.87 12.33
CA TRP A 175 -2.70 16.27 11.54
C TRP A 175 -1.81 17.25 12.30
N LYS A 176 -0.53 17.22 11.94
CA LYS A 176 0.51 18.10 12.49
C LYS A 176 1.40 18.64 11.38
N ARG A 177 1.86 19.88 11.56
CA ARG A 177 3.08 20.39 10.93
C ARG A 177 3.91 21.21 11.91
N VAL A 178 5.18 21.41 11.59
CA VAL A 178 6.10 22.26 12.36
C VAL A 178 6.67 23.32 11.43
N GLY A 179 6.48 24.59 11.77
CA GLY A 179 6.82 25.73 10.92
C GLY A 179 6.23 25.59 9.52
N SER A 180 7.10 25.67 8.52
CA SER A 180 6.77 25.51 7.10
C SER A 180 6.94 24.08 6.59
N ALA A 181 7.16 23.09 7.45
CA ALA A 181 7.26 21.70 7.04
C ALA A 181 5.92 21.18 6.49
N PRO A 182 5.95 20.11 5.66
CA PRO A 182 4.75 19.44 5.18
C PRO A 182 3.80 19.04 6.31
N TRP A 183 2.50 19.14 6.06
CA TRP A 183 1.49 18.49 6.88
C TRP A 183 1.68 16.98 6.89
N THR A 184 1.43 16.39 8.04
CA THR A 184 1.44 14.94 8.26
C THR A 184 0.18 14.52 8.97
N LEU A 185 -0.40 13.38 8.58
CA LEU A 185 -1.46 12.73 9.34
C LEU A 185 -0.81 11.89 10.44
N VAL A 186 -0.97 12.30 11.69
CA VAL A 186 -0.27 11.69 12.83
C VAL A 186 -1.09 10.62 13.52
N ALA A 187 -2.43 10.74 13.48
CA ALA A 187 -3.33 9.75 14.05
C ALA A 187 -4.71 9.84 13.38
N LEU A 188 -5.47 8.75 13.45
CA LEU A 188 -6.86 8.69 13.04
C LEU A 188 -7.61 7.63 13.85
N GLY A 189 -8.91 7.82 14.07
CA GLY A 189 -9.78 6.88 14.76
C GLY A 189 -9.90 7.10 16.28
N PRO A 190 -10.51 6.14 17.01
CA PRO A 190 -10.69 6.23 18.45
C PRO A 190 -9.36 6.49 19.18
N GLY A 191 -9.32 7.52 20.01
CA GLY A 191 -8.12 7.93 20.73
C GLY A 191 -7.08 8.68 19.90
N ALA A 192 -7.34 9.03 18.62
CA ALA A 192 -6.42 9.82 17.81
C ALA A 192 -6.04 11.16 18.47
N CYS A 193 -6.99 11.77 19.18
CA CYS A 193 -6.77 13.03 19.90
C CYS A 193 -5.74 12.93 21.03
N ASN A 194 -5.38 11.73 21.49
CA ASN A 194 -4.29 11.54 22.45
C ASN A 194 -2.91 11.91 21.87
N SER A 195 -2.80 12.04 20.55
CA SER A 195 -1.59 12.55 19.89
C SER A 195 -1.46 14.07 19.98
N ILE A 196 -2.54 14.79 20.27
CA ILE A 196 -2.53 16.25 20.44
C ILE A 196 -1.96 16.57 21.81
N PRO A 197 -1.00 17.52 21.93
CA PRO A 197 -0.41 17.88 23.21
C PRO A 197 -1.47 18.34 24.21
N ALA A 198 -1.33 17.91 25.46
CA ALA A 198 -2.35 18.11 26.49
C ALA A 198 -2.62 19.60 26.74
N GLU A 199 -1.57 20.42 26.73
CA GLU A 199 -1.66 21.87 26.83
C GLU A 199 -2.52 22.49 25.72
N LEU A 200 -2.41 21.98 24.49
CA LEU A 200 -3.22 22.46 23.38
C LEU A 200 -4.68 22.02 23.49
N MET A 201 -4.93 20.82 24.03
CA MET A 201 -6.29 20.34 24.27
C MET A 201 -7.07 21.23 25.25
N THR A 202 -6.39 21.88 26.20
CA THR A 202 -7.04 22.82 27.13
C THR A 202 -7.68 24.03 26.46
N VAL A 203 -7.16 24.47 25.31
CA VAL A 203 -7.69 25.63 24.56
C VAL A 203 -8.46 25.24 23.30
N LEU A 204 -8.10 24.11 22.67
CA LEU A 204 -8.74 23.65 21.45
C LEU A 204 -10.13 23.06 21.74
N SER A 205 -10.23 22.23 22.78
CA SER A 205 -11.44 21.52 23.24
C SER A 205 -12.37 21.05 22.10
N PRO A 206 -11.86 20.26 21.15
CA PRO A 206 -12.66 19.76 20.03
C PRO A 206 -13.69 18.75 20.52
N GLY A 207 -14.99 19.03 20.32
CA GLY A 207 -16.08 18.14 20.76
C GLY A 207 -16.02 16.73 20.15
N ILE A 208 -15.37 16.61 18.99
CA ILE A 208 -15.11 15.34 18.28
C ILE A 208 -14.07 14.44 18.97
N CYS A 209 -13.42 14.91 20.03
CA CYS A 209 -12.45 14.14 20.82
C CYS A 209 -13.04 13.59 22.14
N ALA A 210 -14.34 13.76 22.38
CA ALA A 210 -15.02 13.30 23.59
C ALA A 210 -15.54 11.85 23.51
N SER A 211 -15.26 11.16 22.41
CA SER A 211 -15.75 9.82 22.06
C SER A 211 -14.75 8.71 22.37
#